data_AF-A0A926CIE1-F1
#
_entry.id   AF-A0A926CIE1-F1
#
_cell.length_a   1.000
_cell.length_b   1.000
_cell.length_c   1.000
_cell.angle_alpha   90.00
_cell.angle_beta   90.00
_cell.angle_gamma   90.00
#
_symmetry.space_group_name_H-M   'P 1'
#
loop_
_entity.id
_entity.type
_entity.pdbx_description
1 polymer ?
#
loop_
_entity_poly.entity_id
_entity_poly.type
_entity_poly.pdbx_seq_one_letter_code
_entity_poly.pdbx_strand_id
1 'polypeptide(L)' 'MQSHEIDPELNGLALAEAESKYPEYAGRALRVVARPLLKGFAWQVEWDGPAPSGQEAWEFQNTAIRAYKRMANISD' A
#
# COMPACT_ATOMS: atom_id res chain seq x y z
N MET A 1 -3.03 19.60 -7.65
CA MET A 1 -3.05 18.33 -6.87
C MET A 1 -1.62 18.06 -6.46
N GLN A 2 -1.30 18.11 -5.16
CA GLN A 2 0.00 17.63 -4.70
C GLN A 2 -0.02 16.11 -4.85
N SER A 3 0.80 15.59 -5.74
CA SER A 3 1.10 14.15 -5.78
C SER A 3 2.07 13.90 -4.65
N HIS A 4 1.73 13.03 -3.68
CA HIS A 4 2.77 12.47 -2.83
C HIS A 4 3.63 11.61 -3.73
N GLU A 5 4.88 12.04 -3.95
CA GLU A 5 5.86 11.21 -4.63
C GLU A 5 6.14 10.00 -3.75
N ILE A 6 5.79 8.83 -4.27
CA ILE A 6 5.96 7.56 -3.56
C ILE A 6 7.38 7.09 -3.82
N ASP A 7 8.14 6.90 -2.74
CA ASP A 7 9.49 6.35 -2.83
C ASP A 7 9.39 4.88 -3.29
N PRO A 8 9.96 4.53 -4.46
CA PRO A 8 9.84 3.18 -5.01
C PRO A 8 10.56 2.12 -4.19
N GLU A 9 11.65 2.46 -3.48
CA GLU A 9 12.38 1.52 -2.63
C GLU A 9 11.55 1.20 -1.38
N LEU A 10 11.03 2.23 -0.72
CA LEU A 10 10.14 2.04 0.44
C LEU A 10 8.85 1.31 0.06
N ASN A 11 8.36 1.53 -1.16
CA ASN A 11 7.19 0.83 -1.68
C ASN A 11 7.42 -0.68 -1.77
N GLY A 12 8.54 -1.09 -2.39
CA GLY A 12 8.92 -2.49 -2.50
C GLY A 12 9.08 -3.16 -1.14
N LEU A 13 9.73 -2.48 -0.18
CA LEU A 13 9.89 -2.99 1.19
C LEU A 13 8.55 -3.13 1.92
N ALA A 14 7.64 -2.17 1.74
CA ALA A 14 6.31 -2.21 2.35
C ALA A 14 5.45 -3.35 1.80
N LEU A 15 5.52 -3.61 0.49
CA LEU A 15 4.87 -4.76 -0.12
C LEU A 15 5.48 -6.07 0.39
N ALA A 16 6.80 -6.21 0.40
CA ALA A 16 7.47 -7.42 0.90
C ALA A 16 7.10 -7.75 2.36
N GLU A 17 6.95 -6.74 3.23
CA GLU A 17 6.49 -6.92 4.60
C GLU A 17 5.05 -7.46 4.67
N ALA A 18 4.16 -6.98 3.79
CA ALA A 18 2.80 -7.47 3.69
C ALA A 18 2.73 -8.88 3.08
N GLU A 19 3.51 -9.16 2.05
CA GLU A 19 3.61 -10.46 1.38
C GLU A 19 4.15 -11.54 2.33
N SER A 20 5.07 -11.18 3.24
CA SER A 20 5.55 -12.11 4.26
C SER A 20 4.45 -12.59 5.22
N LYS A 21 3.37 -11.82 5.39
CA LYS A 21 2.23 -12.18 6.26
C LYS A 21 1.06 -12.79 5.48
N TYR A 22 0.89 -12.36 4.23
CA TYR A 22 -0.19 -12.81 3.35
C TYR A 22 0.40 -13.20 1.98
N PRO A 23 1.05 -14.37 1.89
CA PRO A 23 1.75 -14.80 0.68
C PRO A 23 0.82 -15.02 -0.52
N GLU A 24 -0.49 -15.19 -0.30
CA GLU A 24 -1.51 -15.33 -1.35
C GLU A 24 -1.68 -14.07 -2.23
N TYR A 25 -1.21 -12.91 -1.74
CA TYR A 25 -1.22 -11.64 -2.47
C TYR A 25 0.15 -11.29 -3.09
N ALA A 26 1.17 -12.13 -2.90
CA ALA A 26 2.50 -11.90 -3.42
C ALA A 26 2.51 -11.80 -4.95
N GLY A 27 3.12 -10.73 -5.47
CA GLY A 27 3.15 -10.44 -6.90
C GLY A 27 1.81 -10.02 -7.51
N ARG A 28 0.72 -9.94 -6.72
CA ARG A 28 -0.56 -9.34 -7.16
C ARG A 28 -0.65 -7.87 -6.81
N ALA A 29 0.09 -7.41 -5.79
CA ALA A 29 0.15 -6.02 -5.42
C ALA A 29 1.27 -5.32 -6.20
N LEU A 30 0.94 -4.27 -6.94
CA LEU A 30 1.90 -3.51 -7.75
C LEU A 30 2.61 -2.44 -6.95
N ARG A 31 1.87 -1.66 -6.15
CA ARG A 31 2.42 -0.57 -5.33
C ARG A 31 1.42 0.02 -4.35
N VAL A 32 1.92 0.55 -3.24
CA VAL A 32 1.16 1.52 -2.41
C VAL A 32 1.05 2.85 -3.16
N VAL A 33 -0.15 3.44 -3.19
CA VAL A 33 -0.41 4.75 -3.82
C VAL A 33 -1.18 5.66 -2.87
N ALA A 34 -0.82 6.95 -2.88
CA ALA A 34 -1.54 8.01 -2.18
C ALA A 34 -2.30 8.85 -3.19
N ARG A 35 -3.64 8.75 -3.21
CA ARG A 35 -4.48 9.58 -4.08
C ARG A 35 -4.90 10.85 -3.33
N PRO A 36 -4.62 12.04 -3.88
CA PRO A 36 -5.01 13.29 -3.23
C PRO A 36 -6.54 13.40 -3.14
N LEU A 37 -7.04 13.79 -1.98
CA LEU A 37 -8.43 14.14 -1.72
C LEU A 37 -8.57 15.65 -1.54
N LEU A 38 -9.82 16.15 -1.39
CA LEU A 38 -10.08 17.55 -1.03
C LEU A 38 -9.37 17.94 0.28
N LYS A 39 -9.21 16.98 1.20
CA LYS A 39 -8.41 17.08 2.43
C LYS A 39 -7.62 15.79 2.61
N GLY A 40 -6.29 15.88 2.59
CA GLY A 40 -5.40 14.74 2.80
C GLY A 40 -5.32 13.77 1.61
N PHE A 41 -5.01 12.51 1.90
CA PHE A 41 -4.75 11.47 0.91
C PHE A 41 -5.47 10.17 1.24
N ALA A 42 -6.08 9.56 0.23
CA ALA A 42 -6.56 8.19 0.28
C ALA A 42 -5.40 7.24 -0.07
N TRP A 43 -4.97 6.47 0.92
CA TRP A 43 -3.94 5.44 0.76
C TRP A 43 -4.58 4.11 0.35
N GLN A 44 -4.03 3.47 -0.67
CA GLN A 44 -4.48 2.16 -1.14
C GLN A 44 -3.33 1.40 -1.80
N VAL A 45 -3.55 0.11 -2.08
CA VAL A 45 -2.65 -0.70 -2.92
C VAL A 45 -3.24 -0.75 -4.32
N GLU A 46 -2.39 -0.51 -5.32
CA GLU A 46 -2.69 -0.79 -6.72
C GLU A 46 -2.45 -2.28 -6.97
N TRP A 47 -3.45 -2.95 -7.55
CA TRP A 47 -3.44 -4.39 -7.79
C TRP A 47 -3.19 -4.67 -9.28
N ASP A 48 -2.49 -5.77 -9.56
CA ASP A 48 -2.44 -6.36 -10.88
C ASP A 48 -3.77 -7.07 -11.16
N GLY A 49 -4.63 -6.39 -11.90
CA GLY A 49 -6.01 -6.81 -12.17
C GLY A 49 -7.00 -6.39 -11.07
N PRO A 50 -8.14 -7.11 -10.94
CA PRO A 50 -9.18 -6.74 -9.99
C PRO A 50 -8.69 -6.89 -8.54
N ALA A 51 -8.96 -5.86 -7.73
CA ALA A 51 -8.65 -5.89 -6.32
C ALA A 51 -9.35 -7.10 -5.64
N PRO A 52 -8.61 -7.93 -4.89
CA PRO A 52 -9.21 -9.03 -4.16
C PRO A 52 -10.16 -8.50 -3.09
N SER A 53 -11.28 -9.21 -2.91
CA SER A 53 -12.28 -8.91 -1.88
C SER A 53 -12.08 -9.82 -0.67
N GLY A 54 -12.38 -9.32 0.52
CA GLY A 54 -12.35 -10.11 1.76
C GLY A 54 -11.57 -9.42 2.87
N GLN A 55 -11.66 -9.98 4.07
CA GLN A 55 -10.97 -9.43 5.23
C GLN A 55 -9.45 -9.53 5.08
N GLU A 56 -8.92 -10.66 4.61
CA GLU A 56 -7.48 -10.86 4.43
C GLU A 56 -6.88 -9.87 3.42
N ALA A 57 -7.56 -9.63 2.30
CA ALA A 57 -7.14 -8.64 1.31
C ALA A 57 -7.11 -7.21 1.88
N TRP A 58 -8.10 -6.88 2.72
CA TRP A 58 -8.14 -5.61 3.43
C TRP A 58 -6.99 -5.48 4.46
N GLU A 59 -6.69 -6.56 5.19
CA GLU A 59 -5.59 -6.58 6.15
C GLU A 59 -4.21 -6.51 5.48
N PHE A 60 -4.03 -7.17 4.33
CA PHE A 60 -2.84 -7.03 3.50
C PHE A 60 -2.63 -5.58 3.07
N GLN A 61 -3.66 -4.95 2.50
CA GLN A 61 -3.60 -3.54 2.07
C GLN A 61 -3.20 -2.63 3.24
N ASN A 62 -3.83 -2.80 4.40
CA ASN A 62 -3.49 -2.01 5.59
C ASN A 62 -2.08 -2.28 6.10
N THR A 63 -1.60 -3.52 6.03
CA THR A 63 -0.24 -3.89 6.41
C THR A 63 0.77 -3.18 5.52
N ALA A 64 0.59 -3.23 4.19
CA ALA A 64 1.44 -2.55 3.23
C ALA A 64 1.43 -1.02 3.44
N ILE A 65 0.26 -0.41 3.61
CA ILE A 65 0.13 1.04 3.84
C ILE A 65 0.82 1.44 5.15
N ARG A 66 0.61 0.69 6.25
CA ARG A 66 1.23 0.98 7.54
C ARG A 66 2.75 0.82 7.49
N ALA A 67 3.24 -0.22 6.83
CA ALA A 67 4.67 -0.43 6.62
C ALA A 67 5.29 0.76 5.86
N TYR A 68 4.65 1.17 4.75
CA TYR A 68 5.10 2.31 3.96
C TYR A 68 5.11 3.60 4.78
N LYS A 69 4.00 3.95 5.43
CA LYS A 69 3.89 5.16 6.25
C LYS A 69 4.95 5.20 7.36
N ARG A 70 5.19 4.06 8.03
CA ARG A 70 6.23 3.93 9.07
C ARG A 70 7.63 4.18 8.52
N MET A 71 7.98 3.62 7.36
CA MET A 71 9.29 3.81 6.74
C MET A 71 9.47 5.23 6.20
N ALA A 72 8.41 5.82 5.63
CA ALA A 72 8.40 7.17 5.09
C ALA A 72 8.19 8.27 6.16
N ASN A 73 8.09 7.89 7.45
CA ASN A 73 7.82 8.79 8.57
C ASN A 73 6.57 9.68 8.36
N ILE A 74 5.51 9.11 7.80
CA ILE A 74 4.23 9.77 7.55
C ILE A 74 3.29 9.46 8.71
N SER A 75 2.87 10.49 9.44
CA SER A 75 1.85 10.39 10.49
C SER A 75 0.47 10.13 9.89
N ASP A 76 -0.40 9.42 10.62
CA ASP A 76 -1.78 9.14 10.23
C ASP A 76 -2.68 10.40 10.30
#